data_AF-N1V3P5-F1
#
_entry.id   AF-N1V3P5-F1
#
_cell.length_a   1.000
_cell.length_b   1.000
_cell.length_c   1.000
_cell.angle_alpha   90.00
_cell.angle_beta   90.00
_cell.angle_gamma   90.00
#
_symmetry.space_group_name_H-M   'P 1'
#
loop_
_entity.id
_entity.type
_entity.pdbx_description
1 polymer ?
#
loop_
_entity_poly.entity_id
_entity_poly.type
_entity_poly.pdbx_seq_one_letter_code
_entity_poly.pdbx_strand_id
1 'polypeptide(L)'
;MLDREASGQSPPVPHRPSEGALHIAHKIGYFVGSLASNSINRTLSKALIKLASDQLEFTEIPIRDLPLYSQDYDADFPAPARALKDAIGASDGILFVSPEYNRSIPGALKNAIDWGSRPWGTNSFARKPTGIIGASPGGIGTAVMQSSMRGVLSFLDAPQLNAPEAYVKFDPEAFGEDGEVRNEGTREFLRHYMDEYCAFVQRVLAANAPGHIGDQHPDSSK
;
A
#
# COMPACT_ATOMS: atom_id res chain seq x y z
N MET A 1 -15.31 5.17 70.68
CA MET A 1 -15.40 6.39 69.86
C MET A 1 -14.54 6.12 68.63
N LEU A 2 -15.13 5.53 67.59
CA LEU A 2 -15.52 6.19 66.32
C LEU A 2 -14.24 6.57 65.52
N ASP A 3 -13.96 6.14 64.28
CA ASP A 3 -14.76 5.51 63.22
C ASP A 3 -13.84 4.76 62.25
N ARG A 4 -14.39 3.74 61.57
CA ARG A 4 -13.79 3.06 60.41
C ARG A 4 -14.11 3.86 59.14
N GLU A 5 -13.11 4.34 58.41
CA GLU A 5 -13.30 4.80 57.04
C GLU A 5 -13.26 3.60 56.07
N ALA A 6 -14.42 3.27 55.51
CA ALA A 6 -14.56 2.35 54.40
C ALA A 6 -14.33 3.09 53.09
N SER A 7 -13.26 2.76 52.37
CA SER A 7 -13.03 3.21 51.00
C SER A 7 -14.00 2.50 50.04
N GLY A 8 -15.06 3.21 49.64
CA GLY A 8 -15.98 2.74 48.61
C GLY A 8 -15.35 2.83 47.22
N GLN A 9 -14.87 1.71 46.68
CA GLN A 9 -14.63 1.56 45.25
C GLN A 9 -15.98 1.38 44.54
N SER A 10 -16.32 2.30 43.63
CA SER A 10 -17.43 2.14 42.70
C SER A 10 -17.22 0.88 41.84
N PRO A 11 -18.27 0.11 41.52
CA PRO A 11 -18.13 -1.09 40.70
C PRO A 11 -17.66 -0.71 39.29
N PRO A 12 -16.90 -1.59 38.60
CA PRO A 12 -16.51 -1.36 37.22
C PRO A 12 -17.76 -1.26 36.34
N VAL A 13 -17.83 -0.20 35.54
CA VAL A 13 -18.84 -0.05 34.50
C VAL A 13 -18.64 -1.19 33.51
N PRO A 14 -19.65 -2.04 33.23
CA PRO A 14 -19.50 -3.08 32.22
C PRO A 14 -19.30 -2.40 30.87
N HIS A 15 -18.15 -2.67 30.26
CA HIS A 15 -17.88 -2.29 28.88
C HIS A 15 -18.96 -2.95 28.01
N ARG A 16 -19.89 -2.15 27.47
CA ARG A 16 -20.71 -2.63 26.37
C ARG A 16 -19.75 -2.97 25.22
N PRO A 17 -19.82 -4.17 24.63
CA PRO A 17 -19.25 -4.35 23.31
C PRO A 17 -19.94 -3.35 22.39
N SER A 18 -19.16 -2.49 21.73
CA SER A 18 -19.69 -1.61 20.70
C SER A 18 -20.35 -2.47 19.63
N GLU A 19 -21.66 -2.31 19.46
CA GLU A 19 -22.44 -2.95 18.41
C GLU A 19 -21.79 -2.66 17.05
N GLY A 20 -21.77 -3.70 16.20
CA GLY A 20 -20.96 -3.78 14.99
C GLY A 20 -21.06 -2.56 14.09
N ALA A 21 -19.97 -1.81 14.02
CA ALA A 21 -19.66 -1.10 12.79
C ALA A 21 -19.49 -2.17 11.71
N LEU A 22 -20.22 -2.07 10.60
CA LEU A 22 -19.79 -2.75 9.38
C LEU A 22 -18.34 -2.32 9.14
N HIS A 23 -17.38 -3.21 9.34
CA HIS A 23 -16.01 -2.97 8.94
C HIS A 23 -15.98 -2.94 7.42
N ILE A 24 -16.07 -1.75 6.84
CA ILE A 24 -15.84 -1.56 5.42
C ILE A 24 -14.33 -1.75 5.22
N ALA A 25 -13.95 -2.78 4.46
CA ALA A 25 -12.57 -3.02 4.11
C ALA A 25 -12.01 -1.83 3.31
N HIS A 26 -10.77 -1.44 3.60
CA HIS A 26 -10.07 -0.41 2.85
C HIS A 26 -9.63 -0.97 1.49
N LYS A 27 -9.90 -0.22 0.42
CA LYS A 27 -9.56 -0.62 -0.95
C LYS A 27 -8.11 -0.34 -1.24
N ILE A 28 -7.33 -1.36 -1.53
CA ILE A 28 -5.92 -1.26 -1.85
C ILE A 28 -5.70 -1.56 -3.33
N GLY A 29 -5.27 -0.54 -4.06
CA GLY A 29 -4.76 -0.70 -5.42
C GLY A 29 -3.33 -1.23 -5.36
N TYR A 30 -3.04 -2.35 -6.03
CA TYR A 30 -1.67 -2.88 -6.04
C TYR A 30 -1.06 -2.94 -7.43
N PHE A 31 0.23 -2.66 -7.50
CA PHE A 31 1.04 -2.71 -8.72
C PHE A 31 1.98 -3.89 -8.68
N VAL A 32 2.05 -4.66 -9.76
CA VAL A 32 3.15 -5.60 -10.00
C VAL A 32 4.13 -4.96 -10.98
N GLY A 33 5.31 -4.57 -10.51
CA GLY A 33 6.31 -3.82 -11.28
C GLY A 33 7.00 -4.58 -12.42
N SER A 34 6.51 -5.78 -12.77
CA SER A 34 7.07 -6.66 -13.80
C SER A 34 6.00 -7.11 -14.77
N LEU A 35 6.27 -6.98 -16.07
CA LEU A 35 5.37 -7.40 -17.14
C LEU A 35 5.57 -8.88 -17.55
N ALA A 36 6.57 -9.55 -17.00
CA ALA A 36 6.87 -10.95 -17.32
C ALA A 36 5.74 -11.88 -16.86
N SER A 37 5.38 -12.85 -17.70
CA SER A 37 4.34 -13.83 -17.40
C SER A 37 4.70 -14.73 -16.21
N ASN A 38 5.99 -14.97 -16.01
CA ASN A 38 6.55 -15.78 -14.92
C ASN A 38 7.20 -14.91 -13.82
N SER A 39 6.70 -13.70 -13.58
CA SER A 39 7.30 -12.81 -12.59
C SER A 39 7.21 -13.37 -11.17
N ILE A 40 8.35 -13.49 -10.48
CA ILE A 40 8.40 -13.84 -9.06
C ILE A 40 7.67 -12.81 -8.17
N ASN A 41 7.57 -11.55 -8.62
CA ASN A 41 6.85 -10.51 -7.89
C ASN A 41 5.33 -10.66 -8.04
N ARG A 42 4.85 -11.34 -9.09
CA ARG A 42 3.45 -11.77 -9.21
C ARG A 42 3.16 -12.94 -8.26
N THR A 43 4.10 -13.86 -8.07
CA THR A 43 3.97 -14.90 -7.04
C THR A 43 3.93 -14.29 -5.64
N LEU A 44 4.83 -13.34 -5.36
CA LEU A 44 4.86 -12.60 -4.10
C LEU A 44 3.55 -11.83 -3.84
N SER A 45 2.99 -11.15 -4.85
CA SER A 45 1.73 -10.41 -4.66
C SER A 45 0.57 -11.34 -4.28
N LYS A 46 0.46 -12.52 -4.90
CA LYS A 46 -0.54 -13.52 -4.51
C LYS A 46 -0.36 -13.98 -3.06
N ALA A 47 0.88 -14.20 -2.63
CA ALA A 47 1.19 -14.58 -1.25
C ALA A 47 0.79 -13.49 -0.25
N LEU A 48 1.11 -12.23 -0.54
CA LEU A 48 0.73 -11.09 0.30
C LEU A 48 -0.79 -10.96 0.46
N ILE A 49 -1.53 -11.06 -0.65
CA ILE A 49 -2.99 -10.94 -0.63
C ILE A 49 -3.64 -12.09 0.16
N LYS A 50 -3.10 -13.32 0.04
CA LYS A 50 -3.57 -14.47 0.84
C LYS A 50 -3.31 -14.33 2.34
N LEU A 51 -2.25 -13.60 2.72
CA LEU A 51 -1.85 -13.39 4.11
C LEU A 51 -2.42 -12.12 4.73
N ALA A 52 -3.09 -11.27 3.94
CA ALA A 52 -3.61 -9.99 4.38
C ALA A 52 -4.80 -10.15 5.33
N SER A 53 -5.00 -9.14 6.19
CA SER A 53 -6.24 -8.99 6.94
C SER A 53 -7.42 -8.76 5.99
N ASP A 54 -8.57 -9.32 6.35
CA ASP A 54 -9.89 -9.08 5.76
C ASP A 54 -10.36 -7.61 5.82
N GLN A 55 -9.67 -6.77 6.58
CA GLN A 55 -9.87 -5.32 6.60
C GLN A 55 -9.30 -4.62 5.35
N LEU A 56 -8.59 -5.34 4.47
CA LEU A 56 -8.06 -4.82 3.21
C LEU A 56 -8.64 -5.61 2.03
N GLU A 57 -9.15 -4.90 1.03
CA GLU A 57 -9.61 -5.46 -0.24
C GLU A 57 -8.65 -5.06 -1.36
N PHE A 58 -8.13 -6.01 -2.14
CA PHE A 58 -7.07 -5.75 -3.11
C PHE A 58 -7.56 -5.79 -4.55
N THR A 59 -7.19 -4.80 -5.35
CA THR A 59 -7.43 -4.77 -6.81
C THR A 59 -6.11 -4.52 -7.55
N GLU A 60 -5.77 -5.36 -8.53
CA GLU A 60 -4.58 -5.14 -9.37
C GLU A 60 -4.81 -3.90 -10.24
N ILE A 61 -3.82 -3.03 -10.30
CA ILE A 61 -3.76 -1.92 -11.24
C ILE A 61 -2.82 -2.33 -12.39
N PRO A 62 -3.36 -2.70 -13.57
CA PRO A 62 -2.54 -3.16 -14.67
C PRO A 62 -1.76 -2.01 -15.31
N ILE A 63 -0.51 -2.28 -15.69
CA ILE A 63 0.39 -1.29 -16.31
C ILE A 63 0.93 -1.72 -17.68
N ARG A 64 0.50 -2.88 -18.19
CA ARG A 64 1.04 -3.50 -19.41
C ARG A 64 0.80 -2.66 -20.66
N ASP A 65 -0.40 -2.10 -20.78
CA ASP A 65 -0.89 -1.48 -22.02
C ASP A 65 -0.71 0.05 -22.04
N LEU A 66 0.05 0.58 -21.08
CA LEU A 66 0.34 2.01 -21.03
C LEU A 66 1.35 2.37 -22.13
N PRO A 67 1.04 3.37 -22.99
CA PRO A 67 2.06 3.97 -23.84
C PRO A 67 3.13 4.66 -22.97
N LEU A 68 4.28 4.98 -23.55
CA LEU A 68 5.23 5.85 -22.87
C LEU A 68 4.60 7.22 -22.65
N TYR A 69 4.77 7.76 -21.44
CA TYR A 69 4.31 9.09 -21.10
C TYR A 69 4.97 10.13 -22.01
N SER A 70 4.14 10.99 -22.59
CA SER A 70 4.54 12.26 -23.21
C SER A 70 3.56 13.33 -22.74
N GLN A 71 4.07 14.53 -22.46
CA GLN A 71 3.24 15.68 -22.11
C GLN A 71 2.26 16.06 -23.24
N ASP A 72 2.50 15.63 -24.48
CA ASP A 72 1.60 15.85 -25.60
C ASP A 72 0.19 15.24 -25.36
N TYR A 73 0.10 14.24 -24.49
CA TYR A 73 -1.17 13.61 -24.11
C TYR A 73 -1.88 14.32 -22.96
N ASP A 74 -1.30 15.38 -22.36
CA ASP A 74 -1.85 15.99 -21.15
C ASP A 74 -3.25 16.60 -21.36
N ALA A 75 -3.56 17.01 -22.61
CA ALA A 75 -4.86 17.57 -22.99
C ALA A 75 -5.94 16.49 -23.24
N ASP A 76 -5.54 15.29 -23.66
CA ASP A 76 -6.42 14.14 -23.88
C ASP A 76 -5.65 12.83 -23.65
N PHE A 77 -5.84 12.28 -22.46
CA PHE A 77 -5.14 11.06 -22.04
C PHE A 77 -5.55 9.87 -22.90
N PRO A 78 -4.65 8.93 -23.23
CA PRO A 78 -5.07 7.66 -23.82
C PRO A 78 -5.94 6.86 -22.82
N ALA A 79 -6.85 6.03 -23.34
CA ALA A 79 -7.79 5.28 -22.50
C ALA A 79 -7.12 4.44 -21.37
N PRO A 80 -5.99 3.75 -21.60
CA PRO A 80 -5.27 3.05 -20.52
C PRO A 80 -4.78 3.99 -19.41
N ALA A 81 -4.37 5.22 -19.73
CA ALA A 81 -3.90 6.18 -18.74
C ALA A 81 -5.05 6.79 -17.92
N ARG A 82 -6.23 6.99 -18.53
CA ARG A 82 -7.45 7.34 -17.78
C ARG A 82 -7.83 6.22 -16.81
N ALA A 83 -7.92 4.98 -17.30
CA ALA A 83 -8.26 3.82 -16.49
C ALA A 83 -7.27 3.63 -15.32
N LEU A 84 -5.98 3.88 -15.54
CA LEU A 84 -4.97 3.90 -14.50
C LEU A 84 -5.29 4.93 -13.41
N LYS A 85 -5.55 6.20 -13.79
CA LYS A 85 -5.89 7.26 -12.82
C LYS A 85 -7.16 6.97 -12.06
N ASP A 86 -8.18 6.44 -12.74
CA ASP A 86 -9.45 6.05 -12.11
C ASP A 86 -9.25 4.94 -11.08
N ALA A 87 -8.46 3.91 -11.42
CA ALA A 87 -8.16 2.81 -10.50
C ALA A 87 -7.37 3.26 -9.26
N ILE A 88 -6.37 4.14 -9.44
CA ILE A 88 -5.65 4.75 -8.31
C ILE A 88 -6.60 5.61 -7.47
N GLY A 89 -7.44 6.43 -8.13
CA GLY A 89 -8.42 7.29 -7.49
C GLY A 89 -9.39 6.53 -6.60
N ALA A 90 -9.88 5.37 -7.06
CA ALA A 90 -10.80 4.48 -6.35
C ALA A 90 -10.16 3.68 -5.20
N SER A 91 -8.83 3.75 -5.03
CA SER A 91 -8.10 3.06 -3.97
C SER A 91 -7.92 3.95 -2.73
N ASP A 92 -8.16 3.44 -1.54
CA ASP A 92 -7.85 4.12 -0.28
C ASP A 92 -6.34 4.11 0.01
N GLY A 93 -5.63 3.05 -0.39
CA GLY A 93 -4.17 2.91 -0.25
C GLY A 93 -3.53 2.21 -1.45
N ILE A 94 -2.19 2.23 -1.52
CA ILE A 94 -1.42 1.69 -2.64
C ILE A 94 -0.35 0.69 -2.16
N LEU A 95 -0.25 -0.46 -2.81
CA LEU A 95 0.82 -1.42 -2.56
C LEU A 95 1.67 -1.63 -3.82
N PHE A 96 2.95 -1.29 -3.77
CA PHE A 96 3.91 -1.58 -4.83
C PHE A 96 4.64 -2.89 -4.57
N VAL A 97 4.47 -3.87 -5.47
CA VAL A 97 5.21 -5.14 -5.48
C VAL A 97 6.13 -5.18 -6.69
N SER A 98 7.41 -4.87 -6.52
CA SER A 98 8.29 -4.58 -7.67
C SER A 98 9.63 -5.32 -7.62
N PRO A 99 10.14 -5.81 -8.77
CA PRO A 99 11.54 -6.18 -8.89
C PRO A 99 12.45 -4.95 -8.85
N GLU A 100 13.76 -5.21 -8.82
CA GLU A 100 14.82 -4.21 -9.03
C GLU A 100 15.49 -4.46 -10.39
N TYR A 101 15.45 -3.49 -11.29
CA TYR A 101 16.16 -3.54 -12.57
C TYR A 101 17.30 -2.53 -12.55
N ASN A 102 18.53 -3.02 -12.71
CA ASN A 102 19.75 -2.19 -12.76
C ASN A 102 19.85 -1.18 -11.61
N ARG A 103 19.58 -1.61 -10.38
CA ARG A 103 19.60 -0.77 -9.16
C ARG A 103 18.51 0.31 -9.10
N SER A 104 17.39 0.14 -9.82
CA SER A 104 16.34 1.14 -9.86
C SER A 104 14.95 0.55 -10.10
N ILE A 105 13.97 1.46 -10.20
CA ILE A 105 12.56 1.21 -10.48
C ILE A 105 12.43 0.70 -11.92
N PRO A 106 11.67 -0.38 -12.18
CA PRO A 106 11.38 -0.84 -13.53
C PRO A 106 10.75 0.26 -14.39
N GLY A 107 11.21 0.40 -15.64
CA GLY A 107 10.75 1.47 -16.54
C GLY A 107 9.23 1.50 -16.74
N ALA A 108 8.58 0.33 -16.89
CA ALA A 108 7.12 0.25 -17.01
C ALA A 108 6.39 0.74 -15.74
N LEU A 109 6.92 0.43 -14.56
CA LEU A 109 6.35 0.90 -13.29
C LEU A 109 6.54 2.40 -13.14
N LYS A 110 7.74 2.92 -13.43
CA LYS A 110 8.02 4.35 -13.41
C LYS A 110 7.14 5.12 -14.39
N ASN A 111 6.92 4.58 -15.59
CA ASN A 111 6.01 5.14 -16.58
C ASN A 111 4.56 5.22 -16.07
N ALA A 112 4.06 4.19 -15.38
CA ALA A 112 2.75 4.23 -14.75
C ALA A 112 2.66 5.31 -13.66
N ILE A 113 3.70 5.46 -12.85
CA ILE A 113 3.79 6.53 -11.84
C ILE A 113 3.73 7.91 -12.51
N ASP A 114 4.46 8.09 -13.62
CA ASP A 114 4.48 9.35 -14.37
C ASP A 114 3.08 9.68 -14.92
N TRP A 115 2.40 8.72 -15.56
CA TRP A 115 1.00 8.88 -15.97
C TRP A 115 0.06 9.25 -14.82
N GLY A 116 0.16 8.56 -13.67
CA GLY A 116 -0.70 8.80 -12.51
C GLY A 116 -0.47 10.17 -11.86
N SER A 117 0.76 10.70 -11.95
CA SER A 117 1.14 12.00 -11.38
C SER A 117 0.67 13.22 -12.18
N ARG A 118 0.20 13.00 -13.42
CA ARG A 118 -0.12 14.02 -14.41
C ARG A 118 -1.60 14.08 -14.76
N PRO A 119 -2.11 15.19 -15.35
CA PRO A 119 -1.43 16.48 -15.55
C PRO A 119 -1.11 17.18 -14.22
N TRP A 120 -0.30 18.24 -14.27
CA TRP A 120 0.06 18.99 -13.06
C TRP A 120 -1.18 19.43 -12.27
N GLY A 121 -1.12 19.28 -10.94
CA GLY A 121 -2.25 19.55 -10.04
C GLY A 121 -3.24 18.40 -9.85
N THR A 122 -3.07 17.28 -10.55
CA THR A 122 -4.01 16.13 -10.49
C THR A 122 -3.33 14.80 -10.09
N ASN A 123 -2.25 14.88 -9.32
CA ASN A 123 -1.50 13.72 -8.86
C ASN A 123 -2.41 12.71 -8.13
N SER A 124 -2.58 11.52 -8.73
CA SER A 124 -3.47 10.49 -8.20
C SER A 124 -2.95 9.79 -6.94
N PHE A 125 -1.64 9.86 -6.65
CA PHE A 125 -1.03 9.20 -5.50
C PHE A 125 -1.08 10.03 -4.21
N ALA A 126 -1.38 11.33 -4.32
CA ALA A 126 -1.31 12.27 -3.21
C ALA A 126 -2.14 11.77 -2.03
N ARG A 127 -1.51 11.79 -0.86
CA ARG A 127 -1.99 11.39 0.46
C ARG A 127 -2.35 9.91 0.61
N LYS A 128 -2.26 9.06 -0.42
CA LYS A 128 -2.62 7.63 -0.29
C LYS A 128 -1.56 6.87 0.53
N PRO A 129 -1.92 6.21 1.65
CA PRO A 129 -1.00 5.35 2.38
C PRO A 129 -0.42 4.28 1.47
N THR A 130 0.91 4.20 1.42
CA THR A 130 1.65 3.44 0.43
C THR A 130 2.62 2.44 1.08
N GLY A 131 2.49 1.17 0.69
CA GLY A 131 3.44 0.10 0.98
C GLY A 131 4.37 -0.17 -0.20
N ILE A 132 5.61 -0.55 0.08
CA ILE A 132 6.60 -0.99 -0.92
C ILE A 132 7.19 -2.33 -0.47
N ILE A 133 7.21 -3.30 -1.37
CA ILE A 133 7.81 -4.62 -1.14
C ILE A 133 8.27 -5.20 -2.48
N GLY A 134 9.22 -6.12 -2.44
CA GLY A 134 9.73 -6.75 -3.66
C GLY A 134 10.56 -7.99 -3.39
N ALA A 135 10.58 -8.87 -4.38
CA ALA A 135 11.37 -10.09 -4.39
C ALA A 135 12.45 -10.07 -5.48
N SER A 136 13.63 -10.61 -5.14
CA SER A 136 14.75 -10.84 -6.07
C SER A 136 15.38 -12.20 -5.80
N PRO A 137 15.91 -12.92 -6.82
CA PRO A 137 16.74 -14.10 -6.58
C PRO A 137 18.03 -13.77 -5.81
N GLY A 138 18.51 -12.52 -5.92
CA GLY A 138 19.70 -12.03 -5.22
C GLY A 138 19.39 -11.56 -3.79
N GLY A 139 20.37 -11.72 -2.90
CA GLY A 139 20.21 -11.43 -1.47
C GLY A 139 19.95 -9.97 -1.08
N ILE A 140 20.10 -9.02 -2.00
CA ILE A 140 19.74 -7.61 -1.77
C ILE A 140 18.21 -7.43 -1.71
N GLY A 141 17.43 -8.36 -2.26
CA GLY A 141 15.98 -8.39 -2.05
C GLY A 141 15.25 -7.13 -2.53
N THR A 142 15.73 -6.49 -3.60
CA THR A 142 15.18 -5.23 -4.19
C THR A 142 15.38 -3.95 -3.37
N ALA A 143 16.20 -3.98 -2.32
CA ALA A 143 16.39 -2.85 -1.41
C ALA A 143 16.78 -1.53 -2.11
N VAL A 144 17.56 -1.57 -3.19
CA VAL A 144 18.02 -0.35 -3.88
C VAL A 144 16.88 0.28 -4.69
N MET A 145 16.06 -0.55 -5.33
CA MET A 145 14.83 -0.07 -5.97
C MET A 145 13.87 0.53 -4.93
N GLN A 146 13.64 -0.16 -3.81
CA GLN A 146 12.72 0.34 -2.78
C GLN A 146 13.19 1.67 -2.20
N SER A 147 14.49 1.79 -1.89
CA SER A 147 15.10 3.04 -1.43
C SER A 147 14.94 4.18 -2.46
N SER A 148 15.20 3.91 -3.74
CA SER A 148 15.05 4.91 -4.81
C SER A 148 13.60 5.37 -5.00
N MET A 149 12.64 4.45 -4.82
CA MET A 149 11.20 4.73 -4.90
C MET A 149 10.73 5.71 -3.82
N ARG A 150 11.33 5.68 -2.61
CA ARG A 150 10.92 6.54 -1.50
C ARG A 150 11.00 8.03 -1.84
N GLY A 151 12.05 8.45 -2.57
CA GLY A 151 12.17 9.84 -3.02
C GLY A 151 11.08 10.25 -4.01
N VAL A 152 10.69 9.34 -4.91
CA VAL A 152 9.58 9.56 -5.86
C VAL A 152 8.27 9.71 -5.10
N LEU A 153 7.98 8.81 -4.16
CA LEU A 153 6.74 8.85 -3.38
C LEU A 153 6.65 10.08 -2.46
N SER A 154 7.78 10.54 -1.91
CA SER A 154 7.83 11.80 -1.15
C SER A 154 7.46 13.01 -2.02
N PHE A 155 7.94 13.06 -3.28
CA PHE A 155 7.54 14.12 -4.21
C PHE A 155 6.04 14.06 -4.55
N LEU A 156 5.49 12.85 -4.63
CA LEU A 156 4.07 12.61 -4.90
C LEU A 156 3.17 12.79 -3.69
N ASP A 157 3.68 13.29 -2.56
CA ASP A 157 2.93 13.46 -1.31
C ASP A 157 2.23 12.17 -0.85
N ALA A 158 2.83 11.00 -1.11
CA ALA A 158 2.27 9.70 -0.73
C ALA A 158 2.88 9.23 0.61
N PRO A 159 2.09 9.12 1.70
CA PRO A 159 2.57 8.61 2.99
C PRO A 159 3.10 7.18 2.86
N GLN A 160 4.27 6.89 3.44
CA GLN A 160 4.98 5.63 3.22
C GLN A 160 5.06 4.80 4.50
N LEU A 161 4.77 3.50 4.38
CA LEU A 161 5.19 2.53 5.39
C LEU A 161 6.72 2.42 5.36
N ASN A 162 7.37 2.88 6.43
CA ASN A 162 8.84 2.89 6.53
C ASN A 162 9.40 1.64 7.21
N ALA A 163 8.64 1.04 8.13
CA ALA A 163 9.01 -0.18 8.83
C ALA A 163 7.77 -1.08 9.00
N PRO A 164 7.92 -2.41 8.91
CA PRO A 164 9.16 -3.14 8.62
C PRO A 164 9.60 -2.96 7.16
N GLU A 165 10.91 -2.91 6.94
CA GLU A 165 11.48 -3.01 5.59
C GLU A 165 11.28 -4.44 5.05
N ALA A 166 10.96 -4.59 3.77
CA ALA A 166 10.64 -5.89 3.18
C ALA A 166 11.46 -6.21 1.94
N TYR A 167 12.70 -6.65 2.17
CA TYR A 167 13.66 -7.02 1.14
C TYR A 167 13.72 -8.54 0.96
N VAL A 168 12.89 -9.08 0.07
CA VAL A 168 12.70 -10.54 -0.02
C VAL A 168 13.72 -11.16 -0.98
N LYS A 169 14.58 -12.05 -0.45
CA LYS A 169 15.29 -13.02 -1.29
C LYS A 169 14.30 -14.13 -1.67
N PHE A 170 14.00 -14.25 -2.95
CA PHE A 170 13.07 -15.25 -3.45
C PHE A 170 13.71 -16.64 -3.42
N ASP A 171 12.99 -17.58 -2.83
CA ASP A 171 13.32 -19.00 -2.83
C ASP A 171 12.15 -19.77 -3.47
N PRO A 172 12.31 -20.35 -4.67
CA PRO A 172 11.25 -21.09 -5.34
C PRO A 172 10.66 -22.24 -4.50
N GLU A 173 11.44 -22.84 -3.60
CA GLU A 173 10.94 -23.93 -2.74
C GLU A 173 10.02 -23.39 -1.63
N ALA A 174 10.23 -22.14 -1.22
CA ALA A 174 9.42 -21.46 -0.21
C ALA A 174 8.06 -20.98 -0.73
N PHE A 175 7.82 -20.95 -2.05
CA PHE A 175 6.59 -20.43 -2.65
C PHE A 175 5.92 -21.42 -3.61
N GLY A 176 4.59 -21.54 -3.51
CA GLY A 176 3.75 -22.18 -4.53
C GLY A 176 3.35 -21.23 -5.64
N GLU A 177 2.96 -21.77 -6.79
CA GLU A 177 2.56 -20.97 -7.98
C GLU A 177 1.30 -20.12 -7.74
N ASP A 178 0.45 -20.54 -6.81
CA ASP A 178 -0.78 -19.89 -6.40
C ASP A 178 -0.58 -18.88 -5.26
N GLY A 179 0.67 -18.63 -4.84
CA GLY A 179 0.99 -17.76 -3.70
C GLY A 179 0.97 -18.46 -2.34
N GLU A 180 0.88 -19.80 -2.27
CA GLU A 180 1.21 -20.52 -1.05
C GLU A 180 2.62 -20.16 -0.56
N VAL A 181 2.79 -19.91 0.74
CA VAL A 181 4.11 -19.73 1.36
C VAL A 181 4.41 -20.95 2.22
N ARG A 182 5.35 -21.79 1.80
CA ARG A 182 5.66 -23.08 2.45
C ARG A 182 6.64 -22.94 3.61
N ASN A 183 7.53 -21.96 3.54
CA ASN A 183 8.45 -21.66 4.63
C ASN A 183 7.73 -20.85 5.71
N GLU A 184 7.68 -21.35 6.95
CA GLU A 184 6.94 -20.68 8.03
C GLU A 184 7.54 -19.32 8.39
N GLY A 185 8.87 -19.20 8.49
CA GLY A 185 9.51 -17.93 8.80
C GLY A 185 9.23 -16.84 7.76
N THR A 186 9.27 -17.21 6.47
CA THR A 186 8.84 -16.31 5.38
C THR A 186 7.36 -15.94 5.52
N ARG A 187 6.49 -16.91 5.85
CA ARG A 187 5.06 -16.69 6.01
C ARG A 187 4.77 -15.71 7.15
N GLU A 188 5.39 -15.91 8.31
CA GLU A 188 5.29 -15.02 9.47
C GLU A 188 5.78 -13.61 9.15
N PHE A 189 6.92 -13.49 8.47
CA PHE A 189 7.47 -12.20 8.05
C PHE A 189 6.53 -11.43 7.11
N LEU A 190 6.01 -12.10 6.08
CA LEU A 190 5.10 -11.47 5.12
C LEU A 190 3.75 -11.11 5.76
N ARG A 191 3.24 -11.94 6.66
CA ARG A 191 2.03 -11.65 7.44
C ARG A 191 2.24 -10.40 8.31
N HIS A 192 3.34 -10.35 9.05
CA HIS A 192 3.68 -9.18 9.87
C HIS A 192 3.78 -7.90 9.05
N TYR A 193 4.40 -7.94 7.87
CA TYR A 193 4.42 -6.79 6.95
C TYR A 193 3.00 -6.35 6.55
N MET A 194 2.12 -7.29 6.21
CA MET A 194 0.74 -6.98 5.82
C MET A 194 -0.10 -6.44 7.00
N ASP A 195 0.14 -6.93 8.21
CA ASP A 195 -0.52 -6.42 9.43
C ASP A 195 -0.07 -4.98 9.72
N GLU A 196 1.22 -4.69 9.62
CA GLU A 196 1.77 -3.33 9.78
C GLU A 196 1.29 -2.38 8.68
N TYR A 197 1.17 -2.87 7.44
CA TYR A 197 0.58 -2.12 6.35
C TYR A 197 -0.90 -1.80 6.61
N CYS A 198 -1.69 -2.78 7.08
CA CYS A 198 -3.08 -2.56 7.45
C CYS A 198 -3.22 -1.48 8.55
N ALA A 199 -2.45 -1.62 9.63
CA ALA A 199 -2.43 -0.63 10.72
C ALA A 199 -1.96 0.75 10.25
N PHE A 200 -1.02 0.82 9.30
CA PHE A 200 -0.58 2.06 8.70
C PHE A 200 -1.69 2.73 7.87
N VAL A 201 -2.38 1.98 7.00
CA VAL A 201 -3.53 2.49 6.23
C VAL A 201 -4.58 3.10 7.17
N GLN A 202 -4.94 2.39 8.24
CA GLN A 202 -5.91 2.87 9.23
C GLN A 202 -5.46 4.15 9.93
N ARG A 203 -4.18 4.26 10.31
CA ARG A 203 -3.62 5.46 10.95
C ARG A 203 -3.64 6.67 10.02
N VAL A 204 -3.31 6.48 8.74
CA VAL A 204 -3.31 7.57 7.75
C VAL A 204 -4.73 8.02 7.41
N LEU A 205 -5.69 7.10 7.41
CA LEU A 205 -7.11 7.35 7.10
C LEU A 205 -7.98 7.54 8.37
N ALA A 206 -7.37 7.83 9.51
CA ALA A 206 -8.12 8.02 10.75
C ALA A 206 -8.92 9.33 10.71
N ALA A 207 -10.25 9.24 10.70
CA ALA A 207 -11.19 10.35 10.51
C ALA A 207 -11.09 11.53 11.50
N ASN A 208 -10.35 11.38 12.60
CA ASN A 208 -10.11 12.43 13.59
C ASN A 208 -8.78 13.19 13.38
N ALA A 209 -7.99 12.83 12.37
CA ALA A 209 -6.76 13.53 12.04
C ALA A 209 -7.07 14.88 11.35
N PRO A 210 -6.57 16.02 11.87
CA PRO A 210 -6.68 17.30 11.17
C PRO A 210 -6.01 17.24 9.78
N GLY A 211 -6.71 17.66 8.73
CA GLY A 211 -6.20 17.59 7.35
C GLY A 211 -6.48 16.25 6.64
N HIS A 212 -7.56 15.57 7.03
CA HIS A 212 -7.93 14.26 6.51
C HIS A 212 -8.11 14.26 4.99
N ILE A 213 -7.90 13.10 4.36
CA ILE A 213 -8.19 12.90 2.95
C ILE A 213 -9.71 12.76 2.79
N GLY A 214 -10.35 13.74 2.17
CA GLY A 214 -11.81 13.82 2.05
C GLY A 214 -12.40 15.12 2.61
N ASP A 215 -11.59 15.92 3.31
CA ASP A 215 -11.97 17.30 3.64
C ASP A 215 -12.17 18.06 2.33
N GLN A 216 -13.42 18.35 1.98
CA GLN A 216 -13.74 19.28 0.90
C GLN A 216 -13.28 20.67 1.37
N HIS A 217 -12.11 21.08 0.89
CA HIS A 217 -11.43 22.34 1.17
C HIS A 217 -10.67 22.40 2.52
N PRO A 218 -9.32 22.45 2.51
CA PRO A 218 -8.64 23.17 3.56
C PRO A 218 -9.03 24.64 3.39
N ASP A 219 -9.62 25.21 4.43
CA ASP A 219 -10.00 26.62 4.54
C ASP A 219 -9.07 27.55 3.73
N SER A 220 -9.63 28.20 2.71
CA SER A 220 -8.90 29.10 1.79
C SER A 220 -8.61 30.47 2.42
N SER A 221 -8.84 30.63 3.72
CA SER A 221 -8.66 31.89 4.45
C SER A 221 -7.41 31.94 5.34
N LYS A 222 -6.29 31.37 4.88
CA LYS A 222 -4.96 31.67 5.41
C LYS A 222 -3.94 31.96 4.32
#